data_AF-A0A653PH67-F1
#
_entry.id   AF-A0A653PH67-F1
#
_cell.length_a   1.000
_cell.length_b   1.000
_cell.length_c   1.000
_cell.angle_alpha   90.00
_cell.angle_beta   90.00
_cell.angle_gamma   90.00
#
_symmetry.space_group_name_H-M   'P 1'
#
loop_
_entity.id
_entity.type
_entity.pdbx_description
1 polymer ?
#
loop_
_entity_poly.entity_id
_entity_poly.type
_entity_poly.pdbx_seq_one_letter_code
_entity_poly.pdbx_strand_id
1 'polypeptide(L)' 'MKTLATHPELVRAWLLAQAGMPLPPLKQARPQVPAEKPQPHKKPFSH' A
#
# COMPACT_ATOMS: atom_id res chain seq x y z
N MET A 1 -18.96 -15.14 5.05
CA MET A 1 -18.78 -13.95 4.20
C MET A 1 -18.44 -12.77 5.11
N LYS A 2 -17.20 -12.24 5.07
CA LYS A 2 -16.70 -11.17 5.96
C LYS A 2 -15.90 -10.14 5.16
N THR A 3 -16.46 -9.59 4.10
CA THR A 3 -15.75 -8.66 3.20
C THR A 3 -15.87 -7.20 3.63
N LEU A 4 -16.94 -6.84 4.35
CA LEU A 4 -17.19 -5.48 4.83
C LEU A 4 -16.29 -5.06 6.00
N ALA A 5 -15.92 -6.00 6.88
CA ALA A 5 -15.09 -5.71 8.05
C ALA A 5 -13.61 -5.46 7.71
N THR A 6 -13.14 -6.00 6.58
CA THR A 6 -11.73 -5.95 6.19
C THR A 6 -11.34 -4.58 5.60
N HIS A 7 -12.30 -3.82 5.07
CA HIS A 7 -12.01 -2.55 4.40
C HIS A 7 -13.12 -1.51 4.65
N PRO A 8 -13.20 -0.95 5.88
CA PRO A 8 -14.14 0.13 6.20
C PRO A 8 -13.96 1.36 5.31
N GLU A 9 -12.75 1.58 4.78
CA GLU A 9 -12.44 2.67 3.86
C GLU A 9 -13.19 2.55 2.51
N LEU A 10 -13.36 1.33 1.99
CA LEU A 10 -14.12 1.09 0.75
C LEU A 10 -15.61 1.40 0.94
N VAL A 11 -16.17 1.01 2.09
CA VAL A 11 -17.57 1.29 2.43
C VAL A 11 -17.79 2.79 2.57
N ARG A 12 -16.87 3.49 3.23
CA ARG A 12 -16.91 4.94 3.38
C ARG A 12 -16.81 5.66 2.03
N ALA A 13 -15.92 5.22 1.14
CA ALA A 13 -15.80 5.76 -0.21
C ALA A 13 -17.09 5.55 -1.02
N TRP A 14 -17.71 4.37 -0.94
CA TRP A 14 -18.97 4.10 -1.62
C TRP A 14 -20.12 4.98 -1.12
N LEU A 15 -20.23 5.19 0.20
CA LEU A 15 -21.24 6.09 0.78
C LEU A 15 -21.02 7.55 0.36
N LEU A 16 -19.76 8.02 0.34
CA LEU A 16 -19.43 9.37 -0.12
C LEU A 16 -19.75 9.56 -1.61
N ALA A 17 -19.48 8.55 -2.44
CA ALA A 17 -19.83 8.57 -3.86
C ALA A 17 -21.35 8.63 -4.08
N GLN A 18 -22.14 7.88 -3.31
CA GLN A 18 -23.61 7.97 -3.36
C GLN A 18 -24.14 9.33 -2.90
N ALA A 19 -23.50 9.96 -1.92
CA ALA A 19 -23.87 11.27 -1.41
C ALA A 19 -23.45 12.44 -2.34
N GLY A 20 -22.78 12.17 -3.47
CA GLY A 20 -22.25 13.20 -4.36
C GLY A 20 -21.13 14.03 -3.71
N MET A 21 -20.54 13.54 -2.63
CA MET A 21 -19.46 14.21 -1.91
C MET A 21 -18.11 13.91 -2.58
N PRO A 22 -17.19 14.87 -2.65
CA PRO A 22 -15.86 14.62 -3.19
C PRO A 22 -15.13 13.55 -2.36
N LEU A 23 -14.59 12.54 -3.03
CA LEU A 23 -13.77 11.53 -2.38
C LEU A 23 -12.48 12.16 -1.85
N PRO A 24 -12.00 11.75 -0.66
CA PRO A 24 -10.70 12.21 -0.18
C PRO A 24 -9.62 11.80 -1.18
N PRO A 25 -8.58 12.62 -1.39
CA PRO A 25 -7.50 12.30 -2.31
C PRO A 25 -6.86 10.98 -1.89
N LEU A 26 -6.93 9.99 -2.77
CA LEU A 26 -6.25 8.72 -2.57
C LEU A 26 -4.76 9.01 -2.50
N LYS A 27 -4.14 8.68 -1.35
CA LYS A 27 -2.67 8.72 -1.26
C LYS A 27 -2.15 7.78 -2.33
N GLN A 28 -1.51 8.35 -3.34
CA GLN A 28 -0.91 7.59 -4.41
C GLN A 28 0.10 6.65 -3.77
N ALA A 29 -0.20 5.34 -3.78
CA ALA A 29 0.74 4.34 -3.30
C ALA A 29 2.00 4.51 -4.15
N ARG A 30 3.10 4.92 -3.53
CA ARG A 30 4.38 5.00 -4.24
C ARG A 30 4.63 3.62 -4.82
N PRO A 31 5.07 3.51 -6.09
CA PRO A 31 5.52 2.24 -6.63
C PRO A 31 6.50 1.64 -5.63
N GLN A 32 6.16 0.49 -5.05
CA GLN A 32 7.10 -0.26 -4.24
C GLN A 32 8.15 -0.75 -5.23
N VAL A 33 9.26 -0.01 -5.32
CA VAL A 33 10.44 -0.52 -6.01
C VAL A 33 10.77 -1.87 -5.38
N PRO A 34 11.07 -2.92 -6.17
CA PRO A 34 11.50 -4.18 -5.63
C PRO A 34 12.66 -3.89 -4.68
N ALA A 35 12.55 -4.33 -3.41
CA ALA A 35 13.61 -4.14 -2.44
C ALA A 35 14.93 -4.64 -3.06
N GLU A 36 15.91 -3.74 -3.16
CA GLU A 36 17.23 -4.09 -3.68
C GLU A 36 17.74 -5.30 -2.91
N LYS A 37 18.13 -6.36 -3.64
CA LYS A 37 18.62 -7.60 -3.03
C LYS A 37 19.76 -7.24 -2.07
N PRO A 38 19.81 -7.84 -0.86
CA PRO A 38 20.91 -7.60 0.05
C PRO A 38 22.23 -7.92 -0.65
N GLN A 39 23.09 -6.91 -0.82
CA GLN A 39 24.43 -7.12 -1.37
C GLN A 39 25.19 -8.07 -0.43
N PRO A 40 25.74 -9.20 -0.92
CA PRO A 40 26.62 -10.02 -0.11
C PRO A 40 27.90 -9.22 0.12
N HIS A 41 28.06 -8.76 1.36
CA HIS A 41 29.28 -8.17 1.88
C HIS A 41 30.45 -9.14 1.62
N LYS A 42 31.26 -8.83 0.60
CA LYS A 42 32.51 -9.55 0.35
C LYS A 42 33.44 -9.27 1.51
N LYS A 43 33.55 -10.21 2.45
CA LYS A 43 34.65 -10.21 3.43
C LYS A 43 35.96 -10.37 2.66
N PRO A 44 36.98 -9.51 2.88
CA PRO A 44 38.31 -9.81 2.37
C PRO A 44 38.86 -10.95 3.23
N PHE A 45 38.93 -12.16 2.67
CA PHE A 45 39.75 -13.21 3.25
C PHE A 45 41.20 -12.91 2.86
N SER A 46 41.96 -12.36 3.81
CA SER A 46 43.42 -12.51 3.86
C SER A 46 43.73 -13.82 4.59
N HIS A 47 44.38 -14.76 3.91
CA HIS A 47 45.53 -15.50 4.43
C HIS A 47 46.24 -16.28 3.31
#